data_AF-Q3YNQ7-F1
#
_entry.id   AF-Q3YNQ7-F1
#
_cell.length_a   1.000
_cell.length_b   1.000
_cell.length_c   1.000
_cell.angle_alpha   90.00
_cell.angle_beta   90.00
_cell.angle_gamma   90.00
#
_symmetry.space_group_name_H-M   'P 1'
#
loop_
_entity.id
_entity.type
_entity.pdbx_description
1 polymer ?
#
loop_
_entity_poly.entity_id
_entity_poly.type
_entity_poly.pdbx_seq_one_letter_code
_entity_poly.pdbx_strand_id
1 'polypeptide(L)' 'MNIRPLHDRVIIKREEVETRSAGGIVLTGSAAT' A
#
# COMPACT_ATOMS: atom_id res chain seq x y z
N MET A 1 -8.84 15.36 6.42
CA MET A 1 -9.86 14.33 6.74
C MET A 1 -10.16 14.39 8.23
N ASN A 2 -11.42 14.51 8.64
CA ASN A 2 -11.82 14.50 10.05
C ASN A 2 -12.50 13.16 10.42
N ILE A 3 -11.91 12.05 9.97
CA ILE A 3 -12.43 10.70 10.20
C ILE A 3 -11.84 10.21 11.53
N ARG A 4 -12.71 9.99 12.52
CA ARG A 4 -12.33 9.40 13.81
C ARG A 4 -12.66 7.91 13.79
N PRO A 5 -11.68 7.02 13.97
CA PRO A 5 -11.99 5.62 14.19
C PRO A 5 -12.78 5.46 15.51
N LEU A 6 -13.73 4.52 15.53
CA LEU A 6 -14.52 4.15 16.71
C LEU A 6 -13.97 2.87 17.31
N HIS A 7 -13.94 2.81 18.65
CA HIS A 7 -13.41 1.69 19.43
C HIS A 7 -12.03 1.27 18.91
N ASP A 8 -11.87 0.06 18.38
CA ASP A 8 -10.56 -0.50 17.98
C ASP A 8 -10.29 -0.46 16.47
N ARG A 9 -11.07 0.31 15.68
CA ARG A 9 -10.89 0.30 14.22
C ARG A 9 -9.70 1.15 13.81
N VAL A 10 -8.94 0.69 12.82
CA VAL A 10 -7.79 1.42 12.27
C VAL A 10 -8.12 1.89 10.86
N ILE A 11 -7.78 3.14 10.55
CA ILE A 11 -7.92 3.70 9.21
C ILE A 11 -6.62 3.42 8.46
N ILE A 12 -6.70 2.64 7.39
CA ILE A 12 -5.54 2.33 6.55
C ILE A 12 -5.73 3.05 5.22
N LYS A 13 -4.74 3.85 4.85
CA LYS A 13 -4.60 4.36 3.48
C LYS A 13 -3.76 3.36 2.72
N ARG A 14 -4.30 2.81 1.62
CA ARG A 14 -3.52 1.94 0.74
C ARG A 14 -2.37 2.75 0.14
N GLU A 15 -1.15 2.26 0.33
CA GLU A 15 0.03 2.80 -0.33
C GLU A 15 0.06 2.39 -1.80
N GLU A 16 0.77 3.19 -2.59
CA GLU A 16 0.93 2.92 -4.01
C GLU A 16 1.76 1.65 -4.20
N VAL A 17 1.40 0.88 -5.22
CA VAL A 17 2.01 -0.41 -5.50
C VAL A 17 3.50 -0.21 -5.86
N GLU A 18 4.39 -0.92 -5.19
CA GLU A 18 5.83 -0.85 -5.46
C GLU A 18 6.12 -1.40 -6.87
N THR A 19 6.73 -0.56 -7.72
CA THR A 19 7.12 -0.94 -9.08
C THR A 19 8.53 -1.54 -9.14
N ARG A 20 9.29 -1.45 -8.04
CA ARG A 20 10.67 -1.91 -7.94
C ARG A 20 10.86 -2.65 -6.63
N SER A 21 11.42 -3.85 -6.71
CA SER A 21 11.86 -4.59 -5.51
C SER A 21 13.11 -3.94 -4.91
N ALA A 22 13.40 -4.27 -3.65
CA ALA A 22 14.60 -3.81 -2.94
C ALA A 22 15.93 -4.13 -3.67
N GLY A 23 15.91 -5.09 -4.61
CA GLY A 23 17.06 -5.45 -5.46
C GLY A 23 17.15 -4.69 -6.79
N GLY A 24 16.31 -3.68 -7.02
CA GLY A 24 16.29 -2.89 -8.27
C GLY A 24 15.60 -3.58 -9.44
N ILE A 25 14.96 -4.73 -9.21
CA ILE A 25 14.20 -5.44 -10.24
C ILE A 25 12.86 -4.74 -10.43
N VAL A 26 12.56 -4.38 -11.68
CA VAL A 26 11.27 -3.81 -12.07
C VAL A 26 10.22 -4.91 -12.06
N LEU A 27 9.18 -4.72 -11.25
CA LEU A 27 8.05 -5.62 -11.13
C LEU A 27 7.11 -5.35 -12.31
N THR A 28 7.06 -6.28 -13.28
CA THR A 28 6.05 -6.23 -14.35
C THR A 28 4.69 -6.67 -13.80
N GLY A 29 3.60 -6.17 -14.40
CA GLY A 29 2.28 -6.06 -13.77
C GLY A 29 1.65 -7.31 -13.12
N SER A 30 2.16 -8.52 -13.34
CA SER A 30 1.71 -9.74 -12.64
C SER A 30 2.41 -9.97 -11.29
N ALA A 31 3.58 -9.37 -11.06
CA ALA A 31 4.33 -9.43 -9.81
C ALA A 31 4.21 -8.14 -8.99
N ALA A 32 3.62 -7.09 -9.56
CA ALA A 32 3.32 -5.83 -8.89
C ALA A 32 1.91 -5.82 -8.25
N THR A 33 0.95 -6.62 -8.72
CA THR A 33 -0.42 -6.66 -8.18
C THR A 33 -0.52 -7.28 -6.79
#